data_AF-A0ABD7F959-F1
#
_entry.id   AF-A0ABD7F959-F1
#
_cell.length_a   1.000
_cell.length_b   1.000
_cell.length_c   1.000
_cell.angle_alpha   90.00
_cell.angle_beta   90.00
_cell.angle_gamma   90.00
#
_symmetry.space_group_name_H-M   'P 1'
#
loop_
_entity.id
_entity.type
_entity.pdbx_description
1 polymer ?
#
loop_
_entity_poly.entity_id
_entity_poly.type
_entity_poly.pdbx_seq_one_letter_code
_entity_poly.pdbx_strand_id
1 'polypeptide(L)'
;MLEKIYDELQQLKKQVTITDERRVSIKEFAQRMKMTEVTFYDRIKKGEIDPPRKDGRYSYYLNSYVNKVVTKTSNSDKVAAYT
;
A
#
# COMPACT_ATOMS: atom_id res chain seq x y z
N MET A 1 11.61 21.36 22.93
CA MET A 1 12.52 21.12 21.77
C MET A 1 12.23 19.76 21.13
N LEU A 2 12.17 18.69 21.90
CA LEU A 2 11.84 17.34 21.42
C LEU A 2 10.49 17.25 20.70
N GLU A 3 9.44 17.89 21.24
CA GLU A 3 8.10 17.90 20.62
C GLU A 3 8.10 18.55 19.23
N LYS A 4 8.80 19.68 19.07
CA LYS A 4 8.94 20.35 17.77
C LYS A 4 9.63 19.46 16.74
N ILE A 5 10.67 18.73 17.16
CA ILE A 5 11.37 17.77 16.30
C ILE A 5 10.42 16.62 15.91
N TYR A 6 9.64 16.11 16.84
CA TYR A 6 8.64 15.07 16.54
C TYR A 6 7.60 15.55 15.52
N ASP A 7 7.08 16.76 15.69
CA ASP A 7 6.11 17.35 14.78
C ASP A 7 6.69 17.57 13.37
N GLU A 8 7.92 18.08 13.28
CA GLU A 8 8.65 18.22 12.01
C GLU A 8 8.83 16.86 11.31
N LEU A 9 9.20 15.82 12.06
CA LEU A 9 9.32 14.47 11.52
C LEU A 9 7.98 13.91 11.02
N GLN A 10 6.87 14.17 11.74
CA GLN A 10 5.54 13.77 11.26
C GLN A 10 5.13 14.52 9.99
N GLN A 11 5.44 15.81 9.89
CA GLN A 11 5.16 16.61 8.69
C GLN A 11 6.00 16.15 7.49
N LEU A 12 7.30 15.91 7.69
CA LEU A 12 8.19 15.37 6.65
C LEU A 12 7.71 14.00 6.17
N LYS A 13 7.33 13.10 7.08
CA LYS A 13 6.76 11.80 6.74
C LYS A 13 5.51 11.95 5.88
N LYS A 14 4.61 12.87 6.24
CA LYS A 14 3.39 13.14 5.45
C LYS A 14 3.73 13.66 4.05
N GLN A 15 4.66 14.60 3.92
CA GLN A 15 5.07 15.16 2.62
C GLN A 15 5.68 14.10 1.71
N VAL A 16 6.60 13.27 2.21
CA VAL A 16 7.20 12.16 1.45
C VAL A 16 6.14 11.16 0.98
N THR A 17 5.08 10.95 1.76
CA THR A 17 4.00 10.04 1.38
C THR A 17 3.12 10.61 0.25
N ILE A 18 3.03 11.94 0.14
CA ILE A 18 2.21 12.63 -0.88
C ILE A 18 2.95 12.69 -2.23
N THR A 19 4.27 12.80 -2.24
CA THR A 19 5.05 12.97 -3.48
C THR A 19 5.24 11.72 -4.32
N ASP A 20 4.98 10.52 -3.77
CA ASP A 20 5.08 9.26 -4.53
C ASP A 20 3.69 8.78 -4.99
N GLU A 21 3.08 9.53 -5.91
CA GLU A 21 1.87 9.13 -6.64
C GLU A 21 2.23 8.39 -7.94
N ARG A 22 3.26 7.55 -7.90
CA ARG A 22 3.65 6.73 -9.05
C ARG A 22 2.57 5.70 -9.34
N ARG A 23 2.43 5.37 -10.63
CA ARG A 23 1.68 4.20 -11.07
C ARG A 23 2.44 2.93 -10.70
N VAL A 24 1.72 1.98 -10.10
CA VAL A 24 2.22 0.67 -9.68
C VAL A 24 1.47 -0.40 -10.45
N SER A 25 2.22 -1.35 -11.01
CA SER A 25 1.63 -2.49 -11.71
C SER A 25 1.04 -3.51 -10.73
N ILE A 26 0.10 -4.34 -11.21
CA ILE A 26 -0.46 -5.45 -10.42
C ILE A 26 0.66 -6.37 -9.91
N LYS A 27 1.63 -6.70 -10.78
CA LYS A 27 2.77 -7.55 -10.46
C LYS A 27 3.61 -6.97 -9.32
N GLU A 28 3.95 -5.69 -9.40
CA GLU A 28 4.70 -5.01 -8.34
C GLU A 28 3.93 -4.99 -7.02
N PHE A 29 2.62 -4.73 -7.07
CA PHE A 29 1.78 -4.73 -5.86
C PHE A 29 1.70 -6.12 -5.22
N ALA A 30 1.49 -7.18 -6.01
CA ALA A 30 1.50 -8.56 -5.52
C ALA A 30 2.84 -8.91 -4.85
N GLN A 31 3.97 -8.49 -5.43
CA GLN A 31 5.30 -8.68 -4.85
C GLN A 31 5.46 -7.97 -3.51
N ARG A 32 5.02 -6.70 -3.39
CA ARG A 32 5.07 -5.95 -2.12
C ARG A 32 4.22 -6.59 -1.03
N MET A 33 3.13 -7.24 -1.41
CA MET A 33 2.25 -8.00 -0.52
C MET A 33 2.75 -9.43 -0.23
N LYS A 34 3.92 -9.82 -0.76
CA LYS A 34 4.50 -11.17 -0.65
C LYS A 34 3.53 -12.28 -1.08
N MET A 35 2.77 -12.06 -2.16
CA MET A 35 1.82 -13.03 -2.70
C MET A 35 1.97 -13.21 -4.22
N THR A 36 1.38 -14.28 -4.75
CA THR A 36 1.33 -14.53 -6.19
C THR A 36 0.25 -13.68 -6.86
N GLU A 37 0.37 -13.45 -8.17
CA GLU A 37 -0.65 -12.72 -8.93
C GLU A 37 -2.02 -13.42 -8.88
N VAL A 38 -2.05 -14.76 -8.87
CA VAL A 38 -3.29 -15.55 -8.76
C VAL A 38 -4.02 -15.21 -7.45
N THR A 39 -3.32 -15.33 -6.31
CA THR A 39 -3.89 -14.98 -5.00
C THR A 39 -4.30 -13.51 -4.93
N PHE A 40 -3.54 -12.63 -5.58
CA PHE A 40 -3.88 -11.21 -5.65
C PHE A 40 -5.21 -10.96 -6.40
N TYR A 41 -5.41 -11.62 -7.55
CA TYR A 41 -6.68 -11.55 -8.29
C TYR A 41 -7.85 -12.12 -7.49
N ASP A 42 -7.64 -13.19 -6.72
CA ASP A 42 -8.69 -13.73 -5.85
C ASP A 42 -9.07 -12.74 -4.74
N ARG A 43 -8.11 -12.00 -4.18
CA ARG A 43 -8.39 -10.93 -3.21
C ARG A 43 -9.16 -9.75 -3.84
N ILE A 44 -8.88 -9.42 -5.10
CA ILE A 44 -9.70 -8.44 -5.83
C ILE A 44 -11.14 -8.95 -5.96
N LYS A 45 -11.33 -10.21 -6.36
CA LYS A 45 -12.68 -10.82 -6.51
C LYS A 45 -13.44 -10.88 -5.18
N LYS A 46 -12.74 -11.12 -4.08
CA LYS A 46 -13.31 -11.12 -2.72
C LYS A 46 -13.62 -9.73 -2.17
N GLY A 47 -13.16 -8.67 -2.83
CA GLY A 47 -13.32 -7.28 -2.37
C GLY A 47 -12.36 -6.89 -1.23
N GLU A 48 -11.31 -7.68 -1.00
CA GLU A 48 -10.26 -7.34 -0.02
C GLU A 48 -9.29 -6.28 -0.56
N ILE A 49 -9.14 -6.21 -1.89
CA ILE A 49 -8.34 -5.22 -2.61
C ILE A 49 -9.24 -4.59 -3.68
N ASP A 50 -9.19 -3.27 -3.83
CA ASP A 50 -9.99 -2.56 -4.82
C ASP A 50 -9.54 -2.93 -6.25
N PRO A 51 -10.45 -2.90 -7.23
CA PRO A 51 -10.10 -3.13 -8.63
C PRO A 51 -9.10 -2.06 -9.12
N PRO A 52 -8.16 -2.44 -10.01
CA PRO A 52 -7.16 -1.49 -10.52
C PRO A 52 -7.82 -0.44 -11.40
N ARG A 53 -7.21 0.75 -11.45
CA ARG A 53 -7.55 1.78 -12.43
C ARG A 53 -7.08 1.33 -13.82
N LYS A 54 -7.76 1.79 -14.85
CA LYS A 54 -7.42 1.50 -16.25
C LYS A 54 -6.79 2.72 -16.91
N ASP A 55 -5.72 2.46 -17.65
CA ASP A 55 -5.12 3.40 -18.61
C ASP A 55 -5.00 2.68 -19.96
N GLY A 56 -6.08 2.75 -20.75
CA GLY A 56 -6.26 1.95 -21.96
C GLY A 56 -6.17 0.45 -21.67
N ARG A 57 -5.21 -0.23 -22.31
CA ARG A 57 -5.00 -1.68 -22.12
C ARG A 57 -4.34 -2.03 -20.78
N TYR A 58 -3.75 -1.06 -20.09
CA TYR A 58 -2.97 -1.30 -18.88
C TYR A 58 -3.80 -1.06 -17.62
N SER A 59 -3.55 -1.89 -16.61
CA SER A 59 -4.12 -1.75 -15.28
C SER A 59 -3.05 -1.20 -14.34
N TYR A 60 -3.40 -0.23 -13.49
CA TYR A 60 -2.48 0.36 -12.53
C TYR A 60 -3.15 0.70 -11.20
N TYR A 61 -2.32 0.82 -10.16
CA TYR A 61 -2.67 1.38 -8.86
C TYR A 61 -1.85 2.63 -8.59
N LEU A 62 -2.37 3.50 -7.73
CA LEU A 62 -1.60 4.60 -7.17
C LEU A 62 -0.73 4.07 -6.03
N ASN A 63 0.52 4.49 -5.98
CA ASN A 63 1.47 4.03 -4.96
C ASN A 63 1.00 4.38 -3.53
N SER A 64 0.29 5.49 -3.35
CA SER A 64 -0.37 5.84 -2.08
C SER A 64 -1.36 4.76 -1.61
N TYR A 65 -2.19 4.25 -2.52
CA TYR A 65 -3.11 3.15 -2.24
C TYR A 65 -2.37 1.86 -1.91
N VAL A 66 -1.36 1.51 -2.71
CA VAL A 66 -0.52 0.33 -2.49
C VAL A 66 0.11 0.36 -1.09
N ASN A 67 0.71 1.48 -0.70
CA ASN A 67 1.35 1.64 0.61
C ASN A 67 0.34 1.52 1.75
N LYS A 68 -0.86 2.08 1.60
CA LYS A 68 -1.95 1.94 2.58
C LYS A 68 -2.32 0.47 2.81
N VAL A 69 -2.49 -0.30 1.73
CA VAL A 69 -2.89 -1.71 1.82
C VAL A 69 -1.76 -2.57 2.41
N VAL A 70 -0.54 -2.43 1.89
CA VAL A 70 0.63 -3.19 2.37
C VAL A 70 0.88 -2.94 3.86
N THR A 71 0.79 -1.69 4.30
CA THR A 71 0.99 -1.33 5.71
C THR A 71 -0.12 -1.90 6.60
N LYS A 72 -1.39 -1.88 6.14
CA LYS A 72 -2.52 -2.47 6.88
C LYS A 72 -2.33 -3.98 7.07
N THR A 73 -1.91 -4.70 6.03
CA THR A 73 -1.61 -6.13 6.13
C THR A 73 -0.48 -6.40 7.12
N SER A 74 0.62 -5.63 7.05
CA SER A 74 1.76 -5.82 7.97
C SER A 74 1.42 -5.58 9.45
N ASN A 75 0.46 -4.70 9.74
CA ASN A 75 0.01 -4.45 11.12
C ASN A 75 -0.93 -5.55 11.61
N SER A 76 -1.75 -6.15 10.74
CA SER A 76 -2.58 -7.30 11.08
C SER A 76 -1.73 -8.51 11.52
N ASP A 77 -0.61 -8.74 10.85
CA ASP A 77 0.30 -9.84 11.19
C ASP A 77 1.00 -9.60 12.55
N LYS A 78 1.23 -8.34 12.92
CA LYS A 78 1.86 -7.98 14.20
C LYS A 78 0.95 -8.17 15.41
N VAL A 79 -0.35 -7.88 15.30
CA VAL A 79 -1.28 -8.11 16.43
C VAL A 79 -1.53 -9.59 16.68
N ALA A 80 -1.47 -10.44 15.66
CA ALA A 80 -1.63 -11.89 15.81
C ALA A 80 -0.43 -12.57 16.51
N ALA A 81 0.74 -11.94 16.54
CA ALA A 81 1.94 -12.49 17.19
C ALA A 81 2.01 -12.23 18.71
N TYR A 82 1.05 -11.49 19.27
CA TYR A 82 1.00 -11.11 20.70
C TYR A 82 -0.24 -11.64 21.44
N THR A 83 -0.98 -12.59 20.86
CA THR A 83 -2.08 -13.31 21.53
C THR A 83 -1.71 -14.77 21.66
#